data_AF-A0A6M0EL95-F1
#
_entry.id   AF-A0A6M0EL95-F1
#
_cell.length_a   1.000
_cell.length_b   1.000
_cell.length_c   1.000
_cell.angle_alpha   90.00
_cell.angle_beta   90.00
_cell.angle_gamma   90.00
#
_symmetry.space_group_name_H-M   'P 1'
#
loop_
_entity.id
_entity.type
_entity.pdbx_description
1 polymer ?
#
loop_
_entity_poly.entity_id
_entity_poly.type
_entity_poly.pdbx_seq_one_letter_code
_entity_poly.pdbx_strand_id
1 'polypeptide(L)'
;MELSFIGAVPTNGQEISAHKLSSETLSKELDALKLGHSDEVLQKEEKKEEINSLNTTEYEPASPNQALNNLSAFSVNFIPPGVGKPKHTVGAASRGKCPQDAAAVTTPVTPLIPNTSYGFTVAERPTFFVYLPETSATRAFFSLRDANEDYYYQTIFPIASNPGIISFKLPEDAPALEIGKTYNWSLVTICGQALRPGDPKVEGEIERIELDPAQMSKLESMSAFERATWYGLEGIWYDTLTAIATLKQSNPKNANIASTWEELLRSVGLEAISIQPLVQ
;
A
#
# COMPACT_ATOMS: atom_id res chain seq x y z
N MET A 1 -33.46 14.17 55.92
CA MET A 1 -33.39 15.56 55.43
C MET A 1 -33.11 15.43 53.93
N GLU A 2 -34.00 14.86 53.11
CA GLU A 2 -35.40 15.23 52.79
C GLU A 2 -35.55 16.67 52.31
N LEU A 3 -36.23 16.81 51.16
CA LEU A 3 -36.63 17.95 50.31
C LEU A 3 -36.07 17.79 48.88
N SER A 4 -36.71 17.22 47.85
CA SER A 4 -38.09 17.23 47.29
C SER A 4 -38.55 18.61 46.77
N PHE A 5 -38.75 18.74 45.44
CA PHE A 5 -39.75 19.54 44.68
C PHE A 5 -39.48 19.24 43.17
N ILE A 6 -40.31 18.54 42.38
CA ILE A 6 -41.71 18.74 41.91
C ILE A 6 -41.90 19.97 40.99
N GLY A 7 -42.41 19.72 39.78
CA GLY A 7 -43.17 20.67 38.93
C GLY A 7 -42.68 20.73 37.47
N ALA A 8 -43.17 19.92 36.53
CA ALA A 8 -44.47 19.95 35.84
C ALA A 8 -44.47 20.78 34.52
N VAL A 9 -45.01 20.11 33.50
CA VAL A 9 -45.27 20.48 32.10
C VAL A 9 -46.27 21.62 31.96
N PRO A 10 -46.24 22.37 30.84
CA PRO A 10 -47.47 22.49 30.05
C PRO A 10 -47.26 22.22 28.55
N THR A 11 -48.25 21.52 28.01
CA THR A 11 -48.54 21.23 26.61
C THR A 11 -49.16 22.42 25.88
N ASN A 12 -48.75 22.65 24.63
CA ASN A 12 -49.55 23.19 23.51
C ASN A 12 -48.75 22.83 22.24
N GLY A 13 -49.23 22.11 21.22
CA GLY A 13 -50.61 21.93 20.78
C GLY A 13 -50.94 22.89 19.63
N GLN A 14 -50.28 22.76 18.48
CA GLN A 14 -50.78 23.30 17.21
C GLN A 14 -50.35 22.41 16.03
N GLU A 15 -51.36 21.77 15.44
CA GLU A 15 -51.36 21.09 14.15
C GLU A 15 -50.87 22.00 13.02
N ILE A 16 -50.09 21.45 12.08
CA ILE A 16 -50.13 21.91 10.69
C ILE A 16 -50.22 20.69 9.79
N SER A 17 -51.31 20.68 9.03
CA SER A 17 -51.84 19.65 8.15
C SER A 17 -50.87 19.23 7.04
N ALA A 18 -50.88 17.92 6.78
CA ALA A 18 -50.32 17.28 5.61
C ALA A 18 -50.90 17.89 4.32
N HIS A 19 -50.02 18.30 3.41
CA HIS A 19 -50.38 18.60 2.02
C HIS A 19 -49.92 17.47 1.11
N LYS A 20 -50.93 16.77 0.60
CA LYS A 20 -50.93 15.80 -0.49
C LYS A 20 -50.42 16.47 -1.77
N LEU A 21 -49.25 16.08 -2.27
CA LEU A 21 -48.82 16.41 -3.63
C LEU A 21 -49.08 15.20 -4.53
N SER A 22 -50.11 15.29 -5.36
CA SER A 22 -50.47 14.27 -6.35
C SER A 22 -49.59 14.37 -7.59
N SER A 23 -49.43 13.23 -8.24
CA SER A 23 -48.59 12.91 -9.40
C SER A 23 -49.07 13.52 -10.74
N GLU A 24 -49.56 14.77 -10.77
CA GLU A 24 -50.16 15.38 -11.98
C GLU A 24 -49.49 16.68 -12.45
N THR A 25 -48.33 17.06 -11.92
CA THR A 25 -47.68 18.35 -12.26
C THR A 25 -46.33 18.23 -13.01
N LEU A 26 -45.94 17.03 -13.45
CA LEU A 26 -44.71 16.82 -14.26
C LEU A 26 -44.97 16.37 -15.70
N SER A 27 -46.21 16.50 -16.20
CA SER A 27 -46.60 16.12 -17.57
C SER A 27 -46.89 17.32 -18.50
N LYS A 28 -46.43 18.53 -18.17
CA LYS A 28 -46.70 19.73 -19.01
C LYS A 28 -45.47 20.55 -19.40
N GLU A 29 -44.27 19.98 -19.26
CA GLU A 29 -43.02 20.60 -19.74
C GLU A 29 -42.35 19.80 -20.87
N LEU A 30 -43.09 18.94 -21.58
CA LEU A 30 -42.56 18.08 -22.66
C LEU A 30 -43.14 18.37 -24.06
N ASP A 31 -43.92 19.44 -24.26
CA ASP A 31 -44.62 19.70 -25.54
C ASP A 31 -44.44 21.12 -26.10
N ALA A 32 -43.23 21.69 -25.99
CA ALA A 32 -42.89 22.94 -26.68
C ALA A 32 -41.44 22.98 -27.12
N LEU A 33 -41.06 22.16 -28.11
CA LEU A 33 -39.87 22.35 -28.97
C LEU A 33 -39.86 21.33 -30.13
N LYS A 34 -40.91 21.34 -30.98
CA LYS A 34 -40.90 20.72 -32.32
C LYS A 34 -41.70 21.58 -33.31
N LEU A 35 -41.20 21.62 -34.54
CA LEU A 35 -41.62 22.37 -35.76
C LEU A 35 -40.83 23.68 -35.97
N GLY A 36 -40.07 23.88 -37.05
CA GLY A 36 -39.79 23.08 -38.23
C GLY A 36 -38.93 23.89 -39.22
N HIS A 37 -38.35 23.23 -40.24
CA HIS A 37 -38.32 23.66 -41.64
C HIS A 37 -37.59 22.63 -42.51
N SER A 38 -38.16 22.40 -43.69
CA SER A 38 -37.99 21.25 -44.57
C SER A 38 -36.89 21.42 -45.63
N ASP A 39 -36.38 20.26 -46.06
CA ASP A 39 -35.93 19.82 -47.40
C ASP A 39 -35.62 20.86 -48.50
N GLU A 40 -34.50 20.71 -49.20
CA GLU A 40 -34.39 19.91 -50.45
C GLU A 40 -33.08 20.22 -51.25
N VAL A 41 -32.62 19.25 -52.04
CA VAL A 41 -31.86 19.38 -53.32
C VAL A 41 -30.32 19.19 -53.38
N LEU A 42 -29.98 18.00 -53.91
CA LEU A 42 -28.99 17.60 -54.94
C LEU A 42 -27.45 17.61 -54.74
N GLN A 43 -26.92 16.38 -54.79
CA GLN A 43 -25.85 15.85 -55.68
C GLN A 43 -24.62 16.70 -56.02
N LYS A 44 -23.45 16.19 -55.59
CA LYS A 44 -22.10 16.11 -56.21
C LYS A 44 -21.11 15.90 -55.04
N GLU A 45 -20.03 15.16 -55.08
CA GLU A 45 -19.24 14.51 -56.13
C GLU A 45 -18.40 13.44 -55.41
N GLU A 46 -18.15 12.31 -56.05
CA GLU A 46 -17.14 11.34 -55.62
C GLU A 46 -15.77 12.01 -55.52
N LYS A 47 -15.10 11.85 -54.38
CA LYS A 47 -13.63 11.81 -54.35
C LYS A 47 -13.13 10.88 -53.27
N LYS A 48 -12.55 9.77 -53.73
CA LYS A 48 -11.64 8.88 -52.99
C LYS A 48 -10.69 9.70 -52.13
N GLU A 49 -10.66 9.40 -50.84
CA GLU A 49 -9.47 9.60 -50.03
C GLU A 49 -9.22 8.33 -49.22
N GLU A 50 -8.04 7.81 -49.44
CA GLU A 50 -7.52 6.51 -49.05
C GLU A 50 -7.14 6.57 -47.56
N ILE A 51 -8.00 6.07 -46.68
CA ILE A 51 -7.68 5.98 -45.25
C ILE A 51 -6.94 4.66 -45.01
N ASN A 52 -5.62 4.77 -44.96
CA ASN A 52 -4.72 3.70 -44.59
C ASN A 52 -4.98 3.31 -43.12
N SER A 53 -5.39 2.06 -42.91
CA SER A 53 -5.60 1.44 -41.60
C SER A 53 -4.26 1.25 -40.89
N LEU A 54 -4.02 2.00 -39.80
CA LEU A 54 -2.89 1.76 -38.90
C LEU A 54 -3.40 1.65 -37.45
N ASN A 55 -3.49 0.38 -37.04
CA ASN A 55 -3.19 -0.18 -35.72
C ASN A 55 -3.86 0.40 -34.48
N THR A 56 -5.00 -0.20 -34.15
CA THR A 56 -5.42 -0.42 -32.76
C THR A 56 -4.47 -1.46 -32.13
N THR A 57 -3.55 -1.05 -31.25
CA THR A 57 -2.82 -1.99 -30.40
C THR A 57 -3.73 -2.42 -29.26
N GLU A 58 -4.27 -3.62 -29.38
CA GLU A 58 -4.86 -4.39 -28.30
C GLU A 58 -3.77 -4.69 -27.26
N TYR A 59 -3.99 -4.30 -26.00
CA TYR A 59 -3.08 -4.58 -24.89
C TYR A 59 -3.30 -6.02 -24.44
N GLU A 60 -2.47 -6.94 -24.93
CA GLU A 60 -2.40 -8.33 -24.46
C GLU A 60 -1.47 -8.39 -23.24
N PRO A 61 -1.95 -8.79 -22.04
CA PRO A 61 -1.06 -8.95 -20.90
C PRO A 61 -0.09 -10.11 -21.18
N ALA A 62 1.21 -9.83 -21.11
CA ALA A 62 2.24 -10.84 -21.26
C ALA A 62 2.05 -11.98 -20.25
N SER A 63 1.95 -13.21 -20.73
CA SER A 63 1.88 -14.41 -19.91
C SER A 63 3.16 -14.57 -19.07
N PRO A 64 3.08 -14.75 -17.73
CA PRO A 64 4.25 -14.90 -16.85
C PRO A 64 5.16 -16.10 -17.20
N ASN A 65 4.63 -17.09 -17.93
CA ASN A 65 5.35 -18.33 -18.21
C ASN A 65 6.51 -18.17 -19.21
N GLN A 66 6.60 -17.06 -19.95
CA GLN A 66 7.72 -16.82 -20.87
C GLN A 66 8.85 -15.97 -20.25
N ALA A 67 8.62 -15.30 -19.12
CA ALA A 67 9.62 -14.47 -18.45
C ALA A 67 10.64 -15.26 -17.60
N LEU A 68 10.38 -16.55 -17.32
CA LEU A 68 11.26 -17.39 -16.51
C LEU A 68 12.49 -17.92 -17.28
N ASN A 69 12.50 -17.82 -18.61
CA ASN A 69 13.51 -18.49 -19.44
C ASN A 69 14.78 -17.69 -19.71
N ASN A 70 14.89 -16.44 -19.22
CA ASN A 70 16.07 -15.60 -19.48
C ASN A 70 16.53 -14.75 -18.29
N LEU A 71 16.18 -15.16 -17.07
CA LEU A 71 16.70 -14.55 -15.86
C LEU A 71 18.13 -15.05 -15.64
N SER A 72 19.06 -14.14 -15.37
CA SER A 72 20.30 -14.53 -14.69
C SER A 72 19.90 -15.37 -13.48
N ALA A 73 20.57 -16.52 -13.26
CA ALA A 73 20.14 -17.57 -12.33
C ALA A 73 19.94 -17.13 -10.86
N PHE A 74 20.16 -15.85 -10.55
CA PHE A 74 20.07 -15.23 -9.23
C PHE A 74 19.50 -13.79 -9.26
N SER A 75 18.54 -13.47 -10.14
CA SER A 75 17.81 -12.19 -10.07
C SER A 75 16.38 -12.35 -9.57
N VAL A 76 15.93 -11.39 -8.75
CA VAL A 76 14.53 -11.21 -8.36
C VAL A 76 14.10 -9.84 -8.85
N ASN A 77 13.27 -9.83 -9.87
CA ASN A 77 12.68 -8.60 -10.40
C ASN A 77 11.37 -8.33 -9.68
N PHE A 78 11.12 -7.07 -9.32
CA PHE A 78 9.84 -6.63 -8.81
C PHE A 78 9.10 -5.85 -9.90
N ILE A 79 7.90 -6.29 -10.24
CA ILE A 79 7.00 -5.58 -11.14
C ILE A 79 5.93 -4.93 -10.27
N PRO A 80 5.95 -3.60 -10.07
CA PRO A 80 4.90 -2.93 -9.31
C PRO A 80 3.53 -3.20 -9.94
N PRO A 81 2.48 -3.43 -9.15
CA PRO A 81 1.16 -3.61 -9.71
C PRO A 81 0.74 -2.36 -10.49
N GLY A 82 0.06 -2.53 -11.62
CA GLY A 82 -0.37 -1.44 -12.51
C GLY A 82 -1.38 -0.44 -11.88
N VAL A 83 -1.68 -0.60 -10.60
CA VAL A 83 -2.52 0.25 -9.78
C VAL A 83 -1.65 0.96 -8.74
N GLY A 84 -1.34 2.23 -8.99
CA GLY A 84 -0.55 3.04 -8.05
C GLY A 84 -0.71 4.52 -8.36
N LYS A 85 -1.57 5.21 -7.63
CA LYS A 85 -1.56 6.68 -7.60
C LYS A 85 -0.48 7.08 -6.59
N PRO A 86 0.43 8.01 -6.91
CA PRO A 86 1.29 8.60 -5.88
C PRO A 86 0.40 9.26 -4.84
N LYS A 87 0.38 8.71 -3.63
CA LYS A 87 -0.08 9.39 -2.43
C LYS A 87 1.14 9.49 -1.52
N HIS A 88 1.18 10.52 -0.69
CA HIS A 88 2.31 10.96 0.13
C HIS A 88 3.26 11.95 -0.57
N THR A 89 2.97 13.23 -0.32
CA THR A 89 4.01 14.21 -0.11
C THR A 89 4.58 13.98 1.29
N VAL A 90 5.89 13.80 1.42
CA VAL A 90 6.54 13.82 2.73
C VAL A 90 6.35 15.24 3.28
N GLY A 91 5.64 15.39 4.40
CA GLY A 91 5.48 16.70 5.02
C GLY A 91 6.85 17.28 5.34
N ALA A 92 7.06 18.59 5.09
CA ALA A 92 8.33 19.27 5.31
C ALA A 92 8.84 19.26 6.77
N ALA A 93 8.06 18.71 7.70
CA ALA A 93 8.35 18.58 9.12
C ALA A 93 8.63 17.13 9.58
N SER A 94 8.61 16.12 8.70
CA SER A 94 8.95 14.74 9.07
C SER A 94 10.43 14.64 9.46
N ARG A 95 10.69 14.50 10.76
CA ARG A 95 12.05 14.39 11.32
C ARG A 95 12.52 12.96 11.13
N GLY A 96 13.50 12.75 10.26
CA GLY A 96 14.04 11.41 9.97
C GLY A 96 14.96 10.79 11.03
N LYS A 97 15.18 11.48 12.17
CA LYS A 97 16.07 11.05 13.27
C LYS A 97 15.65 11.64 14.61
N CYS A 98 16.10 11.05 15.72
CA CYS A 98 15.81 11.60 17.02
C CYS A 98 16.50 12.96 17.21
N PRO A 99 15.86 13.92 17.91
CA PRO A 99 16.42 15.26 18.11
C PRO A 99 17.77 15.29 18.82
N GLN A 100 18.02 14.33 19.71
CA GLN A 100 19.28 14.21 20.45
C GLN A 100 20.39 13.48 19.68
N ASP A 101 20.09 12.85 18.55
CA ASP A 101 21.08 12.11 17.76
C ASP A 101 21.94 13.10 16.94
N ALA A 102 23.22 12.76 16.77
CA ALA A 102 24.19 13.65 16.14
C ALA A 102 23.78 14.08 14.71
N ALA A 103 24.30 15.23 14.27
CA ALA A 103 24.03 15.78 12.95
C ALA A 103 24.48 14.85 11.80
N ALA A 104 25.45 13.97 12.05
CA ALA A 104 26.15 13.14 11.06
C ALA A 104 25.33 11.97 10.47
N VAL A 105 24.13 11.69 10.99
CA VAL A 105 23.23 10.69 10.37
C VAL A 105 22.75 11.23 9.01
N THR A 106 23.31 10.66 7.92
CA THR A 106 23.01 11.06 6.54
C THR A 106 21.74 10.41 5.99
N THR A 107 21.39 9.22 6.49
CA THR A 107 20.25 8.44 6.02
C THR A 107 19.20 8.36 7.12
N PRO A 108 17.97 8.86 6.91
CA PRO A 108 16.92 8.84 7.92
C PRO A 108 16.37 7.42 8.13
N VAL A 109 15.55 7.25 9.17
CA VAL A 109 14.68 6.06 9.29
C VAL A 109 13.90 5.90 7.98
N THR A 110 14.01 4.73 7.34
CA THR A 110 13.52 4.51 5.98
C THR A 110 12.70 3.21 5.91
N PRO A 111 11.45 3.24 5.42
CA PRO A 111 10.66 2.02 5.25
C PRO A 111 11.19 1.25 4.02
N LEU A 112 11.28 -0.07 4.11
CA LEU A 112 11.65 -0.91 2.96
C LEU A 112 10.39 -1.27 2.16
N ILE A 113 9.81 -0.26 1.54
CA ILE A 113 8.66 -0.36 0.64
C ILE A 113 8.96 0.38 -0.67
N PRO A 114 8.26 0.05 -1.78
CA PRO A 114 8.42 0.78 -3.01
C PRO A 114 8.08 2.26 -2.83
N ASN A 115 8.60 3.12 -3.70
CA ASN A 115 8.35 4.56 -3.68
C ASN A 115 6.86 4.95 -3.80
N THR A 116 5.99 4.03 -4.24
CA THR A 116 4.52 4.16 -4.23
C THR A 116 3.94 4.11 -2.81
N SER A 117 4.73 3.73 -1.82
CA SER A 117 4.34 3.48 -0.42
C SER A 117 3.28 2.40 -0.25
N TYR A 118 3.11 1.50 -1.22
CA TYR A 118 2.08 0.47 -1.27
C TYR A 118 2.67 -0.87 -1.74
N GLY A 119 2.16 -1.99 -1.23
CA GLY A 119 2.53 -3.31 -1.70
C GLY A 119 1.54 -4.40 -1.30
N PHE A 120 1.56 -5.50 -2.05
CA PHE A 120 0.74 -6.68 -1.76
C PHE A 120 1.45 -7.67 -0.83
N THR A 121 0.63 -8.42 -0.09
CA THR A 121 1.05 -9.62 0.62
C THR A 121 0.05 -10.76 0.42
N VAL A 122 0.52 -12.00 0.51
CA VAL A 122 -0.36 -13.19 0.61
C VAL A 122 -0.41 -13.75 2.05
N ALA A 123 0.52 -13.31 2.90
CA ALA A 123 0.62 -13.73 4.28
C ALA A 123 -0.52 -13.14 5.13
N GLU A 124 -1.11 -13.97 5.98
CA GLU A 124 -2.10 -13.51 6.97
C GLU A 124 -1.46 -12.59 8.02
N ARG A 125 -0.17 -12.80 8.27
CA ARG A 125 0.66 -12.12 9.27
C ARG A 125 2.00 -11.73 8.63
N PRO A 126 2.03 -10.61 7.89
CA PRO A 126 3.18 -10.22 7.11
C PRO A 126 4.34 -9.74 7.99
N THR A 127 5.51 -9.59 7.36
CA THR A 127 6.71 -9.00 7.97
C THR A 127 6.98 -7.65 7.35
N PHE A 128 7.21 -6.65 8.20
CA PHE A 128 7.53 -5.28 7.83
C PHE A 128 9.01 -5.02 8.05
N PHE A 129 9.66 -4.30 7.13
CA PHE A 129 11.08 -4.02 7.20
C PHE A 129 11.34 -2.51 7.25
N VAL A 130 12.22 -2.08 8.14
CA VAL A 130 12.61 -0.67 8.31
C VAL A 130 14.11 -0.57 8.52
N TYR A 131 14.77 0.35 7.82
CA TYR A 131 16.13 0.75 8.11
C TYR A 131 16.14 1.73 9.29
N LEU A 132 16.93 1.39 10.30
CA LEU A 132 17.26 2.25 11.43
C LEU A 132 18.70 2.76 11.28
N PRO A 133 18.92 4.08 11.23
CA PRO A 133 20.26 4.63 11.39
C PRO A 133 20.73 4.50 12.84
N GLU A 134 21.97 4.91 13.08
CA GLU A 134 22.47 5.05 14.45
C GLU A 134 21.55 5.97 15.24
N THR A 135 21.03 5.48 16.36
CA THR A 135 20.05 6.20 17.16
C THR A 135 20.18 5.88 18.64
N SER A 136 19.81 6.85 19.49
CA SER A 136 19.68 6.67 20.94
C SER A 136 18.36 6.01 21.35
N ALA A 137 17.41 5.81 20.42
CA ALA A 137 16.16 5.11 20.70
C ALA A 137 16.42 3.63 21.03
N THR A 138 15.76 3.12 22.06
CA THR A 138 15.86 1.70 22.48
C THR A 138 14.55 0.93 22.28
N ARG A 139 13.49 1.62 21.87
CA ARG A 139 12.17 1.05 21.62
C ARG A 139 11.55 1.67 20.37
N ALA A 140 10.71 0.90 19.70
CA ALA A 140 9.87 1.37 18.62
C ALA A 140 8.41 1.05 18.92
N PHE A 141 7.52 1.91 18.44
CA PHE A 141 6.08 1.66 18.41
C PHE A 141 5.69 1.25 16.99
N PHE A 142 4.97 0.14 16.87
CA PHE A 142 4.36 -0.29 15.62
C PHE A 142 2.85 -0.16 15.74
N SER A 143 2.20 0.36 14.69
CA SER A 143 0.76 0.35 14.57
C SER A 143 0.33 -0.04 13.16
N LEU A 144 -0.78 -0.75 13.10
CA LEU A 144 -1.50 -1.10 11.89
C LEU A 144 -2.94 -0.62 12.05
N ARG A 145 -3.44 0.15 11.09
CA ARG A 145 -4.81 0.68 11.04
C ARG A 145 -5.54 0.16 9.82
N ASP A 146 -6.85 -0.03 9.94
CA ASP A 146 -7.70 -0.39 8.81
C ASP A 146 -8.13 0.86 8.00
N ALA A 147 -9.01 0.66 7.02
CA ALA A 147 -9.54 1.73 6.16
C ALA A 147 -10.42 2.76 6.90
N ASN A 148 -10.93 2.44 8.09
CA ASN A 148 -11.70 3.36 8.93
C ASN A 148 -10.80 4.17 9.87
N GLU A 149 -9.47 4.00 9.76
CA GLU A 149 -8.46 4.51 10.67
C GLU A 149 -8.53 3.93 12.09
N ASP A 150 -9.27 2.84 12.28
CA ASP A 150 -9.33 2.13 13.55
C ASP A 150 -8.06 1.29 13.74
N TYR A 151 -7.55 1.24 14.97
CA TYR A 151 -6.37 0.43 15.29
C TYR A 151 -6.69 -1.06 15.14
N TYR A 152 -6.10 -1.68 14.12
CA TYR A 152 -6.15 -3.12 13.89
C TYR A 152 -5.18 -3.87 14.80
N TYR A 153 -3.97 -3.31 14.97
CA TYR A 153 -2.97 -3.82 15.88
C TYR A 153 -1.99 -2.70 16.30
N GLN A 154 -1.48 -2.75 17.52
CA GLN A 154 -0.40 -1.86 17.96
C GLN A 154 0.44 -2.48 19.07
N THR A 155 1.73 -2.17 19.10
CA THR A 155 2.63 -2.63 20.16
C THR A 155 3.86 -1.74 20.30
N ILE A 156 4.55 -1.86 21.43
CA ILE A 156 5.90 -1.32 21.65
C ILE A 156 6.85 -2.50 21.81
N PHE A 157 7.96 -2.47 21.09
CA PHE A 157 8.97 -3.51 21.13
C PHE A 157 10.38 -2.91 21.24
N PRO A 158 11.35 -3.64 21.82
CA PRO A 158 12.73 -3.17 21.90
C PRO A 158 13.40 -3.17 20.53
N ILE A 159 14.32 -2.24 20.30
CA ILE A 159 15.18 -2.19 19.12
C ILE A 159 16.65 -2.14 19.54
N ALA A 160 17.53 -2.74 18.73
CA ALA A 160 18.97 -2.66 18.95
C ALA A 160 19.49 -1.24 18.66
N SER A 161 20.56 -0.84 19.34
CA SER A 161 21.24 0.44 19.11
C SER A 161 22.10 0.44 17.84
N ASN A 162 22.38 -0.73 17.27
CA ASN A 162 23.24 -0.85 16.09
C ASN A 162 22.44 -0.48 14.83
N PRO A 163 23.01 0.36 13.94
CA PRO A 163 22.37 0.70 12.68
C PRO A 163 22.19 -0.54 11.79
N GLY A 164 21.06 -0.60 11.09
CA GLY A 164 20.74 -1.70 10.19
C GLY A 164 19.26 -1.79 9.86
N ILE A 165 18.92 -2.81 9.09
CA ILE A 165 17.57 -3.12 8.65
C ILE A 165 16.96 -4.11 9.64
N ILE A 166 15.93 -3.66 10.37
CA ILE A 166 15.15 -4.50 11.28
C ILE A 166 13.91 -5.06 10.56
N SER A 167 13.40 -6.16 11.10
CA SER A 167 12.12 -6.75 10.69
C SER A 167 11.15 -6.81 11.87
N PHE A 168 9.89 -6.48 11.63
CA PHE A 168 8.78 -6.70 12.55
C PHE A 168 7.78 -7.66 11.92
N LYS A 169 7.68 -8.89 12.44
CA LYS A 169 6.65 -9.85 12.01
C LYS A 169 5.39 -9.64 12.84
N LEU A 170 4.24 -9.54 12.20
CA LEU A 170 2.96 -9.49 12.91
C LEU A 170 2.79 -10.78 13.74
N PRO A 171 2.62 -10.70 15.08
CA PRO A 171 2.66 -11.89 15.94
C PRO A 171 1.37 -12.71 15.82
N GLU A 172 1.42 -13.95 16.32
CA GLU A 172 0.31 -14.91 16.21
C GLU A 172 -0.95 -14.51 16.99
N ASP A 173 -0.81 -13.67 18.02
CA ASP A 173 -1.89 -13.14 18.84
C ASP A 173 -2.54 -11.87 18.28
N ALA A 174 -1.94 -11.25 17.26
CA ALA A 174 -2.59 -10.16 16.53
C ALA A 174 -3.80 -10.68 15.73
N PRO A 175 -4.68 -9.82 15.20
CA PRO A 175 -5.64 -10.25 14.17
C PRO A 175 -4.93 -10.52 12.83
N ALA A 176 -5.35 -11.57 12.12
CA ALA A 176 -4.87 -11.86 10.76
C ALA A 176 -5.40 -10.82 9.77
N LEU A 177 -4.61 -10.37 8.78
CA LEU A 177 -5.12 -9.46 7.75
C LEU A 177 -6.23 -10.14 6.95
N GLU A 178 -7.32 -9.44 6.72
CA GLU A 178 -8.39 -9.90 5.82
C GLU A 178 -8.00 -9.73 4.35
N ILE A 179 -8.39 -10.71 3.52
CA ILE A 179 -8.21 -10.68 2.06
C ILE A 179 -8.99 -9.51 1.45
N GLY A 180 -8.39 -8.84 0.47
CA GLY A 180 -8.96 -7.71 -0.27
C GLY A 180 -9.04 -6.41 0.54
N LYS A 181 -8.46 -6.36 1.74
CA LYS A 181 -8.41 -5.15 2.57
C LYS A 181 -7.02 -4.53 2.57
N THR A 182 -6.99 -3.21 2.43
CA THR A 182 -5.80 -2.37 2.59
C THR A 182 -5.70 -1.89 4.04
N TYR A 183 -4.48 -1.91 4.58
CA TYR A 183 -4.14 -1.43 5.91
C TYR A 183 -2.99 -0.43 5.84
N ASN A 184 -2.99 0.52 6.77
CA ASN A 184 -1.95 1.52 6.93
C ASN A 184 -1.07 1.14 8.12
N TRP A 185 0.19 0.85 7.89
CA TRP A 185 1.14 0.59 8.96
C TRP A 185 2.03 1.81 9.19
N SER A 186 2.50 1.96 10.43
CA SER A 186 3.55 2.91 10.75
C SER A 186 4.46 2.40 11.86
N LEU A 187 5.74 2.75 11.77
CA LEU A 187 6.73 2.54 12.81
C LEU A 187 7.26 3.88 13.29
N VAL A 188 7.28 4.07 14.60
CA VAL A 188 7.81 5.28 15.26
C VAL A 188 8.95 4.89 16.20
N THR A 189 10.13 5.51 16.05
CA THR A 189 11.24 5.28 16.99
C THR A 189 11.06 6.14 18.24
N ILE A 190 11.05 5.53 19.42
CA ILE A 190 10.78 6.24 20.67
C ILE A 190 12.09 6.84 21.19
N CYS A 191 12.30 8.12 20.91
CA CYS A 191 13.52 8.86 21.23
C CYS A 191 13.70 9.15 22.73
N GLY A 192 12.71 8.88 23.57
CA GLY A 192 12.77 9.12 25.01
C GLY A 192 11.99 8.10 25.83
N GLN A 193 11.36 8.55 26.91
CA GLN A 193 10.58 7.65 27.77
C GLN A 193 9.19 7.31 27.20
N ALA A 194 8.65 8.16 26.33
CA ALA A 194 7.33 8.04 25.72
C ALA A 194 7.32 8.61 24.30
N LEU A 195 6.31 8.22 23.51
CA LEU A 195 6.06 8.72 22.15
C LEU A 195 5.86 10.24 22.15
N ARG A 196 6.48 10.92 21.19
CA ARG A 196 6.39 12.37 21.02
C ARG A 196 6.16 12.74 19.56
N PRO A 197 5.52 13.89 19.25
CA PRO A 197 5.30 14.33 17.87
C PRO A 197 6.58 14.54 17.05
N GLY A 198 7.74 14.69 17.70
CA GLY A 198 9.03 14.86 17.03
C GLY A 198 9.80 13.56 16.80
N ASP A 199 9.23 12.42 17.21
CA ASP A 199 9.84 11.11 17.03
C ASP A 199 9.78 10.69 15.55
N PRO A 200 10.87 10.11 14.99
CA PRO A 200 10.88 9.65 13.61
C PRO A 200 9.81 8.63 13.34
N LYS A 201 9.06 8.87 12.27
CA LYS A 201 7.97 8.02 11.81
C LYS A 201 8.17 7.65 10.35
N VAL A 202 7.96 6.38 10.05
CA VAL A 202 7.79 5.87 8.70
C VAL A 202 6.46 5.14 8.58
N GLU A 203 5.91 5.11 7.38
CA GLU A 203 4.58 4.55 7.11
C GLU A 203 4.53 3.89 5.73
N GLY A 204 3.52 3.06 5.53
CA GLY A 204 3.22 2.43 4.26
C GLY A 204 1.86 1.76 4.27
N GLU A 205 1.41 1.38 3.09
CA GLU A 205 0.16 0.67 2.84
C GLU A 205 0.46 -0.80 2.50
N ILE A 206 -0.40 -1.70 2.97
CA ILE A 206 -0.32 -3.13 2.69
C ILE A 206 -1.72 -3.67 2.38
N GLU A 207 -1.84 -4.47 1.33
CA GLU A 207 -3.08 -5.17 1.01
C GLU A 207 -2.84 -6.66 0.94
N ARG A 208 -3.68 -7.43 1.64
CA ARG A 208 -3.63 -8.90 1.55
C ARG A 208 -4.45 -9.34 0.35
N ILE A 209 -3.82 -10.03 -0.59
CA ILE A 209 -4.49 -10.64 -1.74
C ILE A 209 -4.64 -12.14 -1.56
N GLU A 210 -5.57 -12.73 -2.30
CA GLU A 210 -5.77 -14.17 -2.37
C GLU A 210 -4.99 -14.74 -3.57
N LEU A 211 -4.39 -15.92 -3.36
CA LEU A 211 -3.85 -16.71 -4.45
C LEU A 211 -4.87 -17.76 -4.87
N ASP A 212 -4.98 -18.00 -6.17
CA ASP A 212 -5.79 -19.11 -6.65
C ASP A 212 -5.16 -20.48 -6.27
N PRO A 213 -5.94 -21.57 -6.24
CA PRO A 213 -5.42 -22.89 -5.88
C PRO A 213 -4.26 -23.38 -6.75
N ALA A 214 -4.23 -23.02 -8.04
CA ALA A 214 -3.17 -23.44 -8.94
C ALA A 214 -1.85 -22.69 -8.63
N GLN A 215 -1.92 -21.41 -8.29
CA GLN A 215 -0.79 -20.60 -7.83
C GLN A 215 -0.23 -21.17 -6.52
N MET A 216 -1.09 -21.49 -5.55
CA MET A 216 -0.68 -22.10 -4.29
C MET A 216 0.05 -23.44 -4.52
N SER A 217 -0.53 -24.35 -5.31
CA SER A 217 0.13 -25.62 -5.64
C SER A 217 1.46 -25.43 -6.38
N LYS A 218 1.58 -24.42 -7.25
CA LYS A 218 2.84 -24.10 -7.94
C LYS A 218 3.91 -23.69 -6.93
N LEU A 219 3.56 -22.82 -5.97
CA LEU A 219 4.47 -22.33 -4.93
C LEU A 219 4.99 -23.45 -4.02
N GLU A 220 4.18 -24.46 -3.70
CA GLU A 220 4.60 -25.60 -2.86
C GLU A 220 5.77 -26.39 -3.46
N SER A 221 5.84 -26.44 -4.79
CA SER A 221 6.91 -27.16 -5.51
C SER A 221 8.19 -26.33 -5.70
N MET A 222 8.13 -25.02 -5.49
CA MET A 222 9.24 -24.09 -5.74
C MET A 222 10.23 -24.04 -4.57
N SER A 223 11.52 -23.89 -4.90
CA SER A 223 12.54 -23.54 -3.93
C SER A 223 12.27 -22.16 -3.30
N ALA A 224 12.92 -21.86 -2.18
CA ALA A 224 12.78 -20.55 -1.53
C ALA A 224 13.16 -19.37 -2.45
N PHE A 225 14.17 -19.55 -3.31
CA PHE A 225 14.57 -18.51 -4.26
C PHE A 225 13.55 -18.35 -5.38
N GLU A 226 13.08 -19.45 -5.97
CA GLU A 226 12.05 -19.42 -7.03
C GLU A 226 10.73 -18.80 -6.54
N ARG A 227 10.33 -19.08 -5.29
CA ARG A 227 9.16 -18.42 -4.67
C ARG A 227 9.34 -16.91 -4.55
N ALA A 228 10.53 -16.46 -4.14
CA ALA A 228 10.83 -15.04 -4.05
C ALA A 228 10.77 -14.36 -5.43
N THR A 229 11.35 -15.01 -6.46
CA THR A 229 11.26 -14.54 -7.84
C THR A 229 9.82 -14.46 -8.30
N TRP A 230 9.00 -15.48 -8.02
CA TRP A 230 7.60 -15.51 -8.41
C TRP A 230 6.81 -14.38 -7.73
N TYR A 231 6.93 -14.21 -6.41
CA TYR A 231 6.29 -13.09 -5.71
C TYR A 231 6.66 -11.73 -6.31
N GLY A 232 7.93 -11.55 -6.69
CA GLY A 232 8.40 -10.30 -7.28
C GLY A 232 7.74 -10.01 -8.63
N LEU A 233 7.62 -11.04 -9.48
CA LEU A 233 6.97 -10.95 -10.79
C LEU A 233 5.46 -10.69 -10.69
N GLU A 234 4.81 -11.20 -9.66
CA GLU A 234 3.38 -10.98 -9.39
C GLU A 234 3.10 -9.68 -8.59
N GLY A 235 4.13 -8.88 -8.29
CA GLY A 235 3.98 -7.62 -7.56
C GLY A 235 3.71 -7.76 -6.05
N ILE A 236 3.99 -8.92 -5.47
CA ILE A 236 3.78 -9.25 -4.05
C ILE A 236 5.00 -8.83 -3.23
N TRP A 237 5.11 -7.53 -2.97
CA TRP A 237 6.30 -6.91 -2.38
C TRP A 237 6.70 -7.49 -1.02
N TYR A 238 5.77 -7.56 -0.06
CA TYR A 238 6.12 -7.90 1.32
C TYR A 238 6.64 -9.35 1.42
N ASP A 239 6.05 -10.28 0.67
CA ASP A 239 6.49 -11.67 0.61
C ASP A 239 7.82 -11.82 -0.16
N THR A 240 8.01 -11.07 -1.25
CA THR A 240 9.28 -11.02 -1.99
C THR A 240 10.44 -10.61 -1.07
N LEU A 241 10.27 -9.47 -0.37
CA LEU A 241 11.28 -8.92 0.51
C LEU A 241 11.57 -9.86 1.68
N THR A 242 10.52 -10.44 2.29
CA THR A 242 10.65 -11.41 3.39
C THR A 242 11.43 -12.64 2.96
N ALA A 243 11.14 -13.18 1.77
CA ALA A 243 11.80 -14.38 1.26
C ALA A 243 13.30 -14.13 1.01
N ILE A 244 13.66 -13.01 0.38
CA ILE A 244 15.07 -12.68 0.14
C ILE A 244 15.81 -12.31 1.43
N ALA A 245 15.19 -11.59 2.36
CA ALA A 245 15.77 -11.34 3.67
C ALA A 245 16.09 -12.65 4.41
N THR A 246 15.15 -13.61 4.39
CA THR A 246 15.34 -14.93 5.02
C THR A 246 16.49 -15.71 4.36
N LEU A 247 16.56 -15.68 3.02
CA LEU A 247 17.65 -16.29 2.27
C LEU A 247 19.01 -15.66 2.61
N LYS A 248 19.08 -14.32 2.70
CA LYS A 248 20.29 -13.57 3.06
C LYS A 248 20.76 -13.90 4.47
N GLN A 249 19.85 -13.96 5.44
CA GLN A 249 20.17 -14.34 6.82
C GLN A 249 20.64 -15.79 6.94
N SER A 250 20.01 -16.71 6.20
CA SER A 250 20.35 -18.14 6.22
C SER A 250 21.64 -18.45 5.44
N ASN A 251 22.06 -17.56 4.52
CA ASN A 251 23.21 -17.75 3.65
C ASN A 251 24.13 -16.51 3.63
N PRO A 252 24.68 -16.07 4.78
CA PRO A 252 25.36 -14.77 4.90
C PRO A 252 26.64 -14.62 4.07
N LYS A 253 27.22 -15.74 3.59
CA LYS A 253 28.41 -15.76 2.73
C LYS A 253 28.09 -15.91 1.23
N ASN A 254 26.82 -16.02 0.86
CA ASN A 254 26.43 -16.20 -0.53
C ASN A 254 26.37 -14.83 -1.23
N ALA A 255 27.39 -14.55 -2.05
CA ALA A 255 27.50 -13.30 -2.79
C ALA A 255 26.34 -13.08 -3.78
N ASN A 256 25.79 -14.14 -4.35
CA ASN A 256 24.67 -14.03 -5.29
C ASN A 256 23.42 -13.50 -4.56
N ILE A 257 23.08 -14.07 -3.39
CA ILE A 257 21.94 -13.61 -2.59
C ILE A 257 22.16 -12.17 -2.09
N ALA A 258 23.40 -11.80 -1.77
CA ALA A 258 23.74 -10.41 -1.42
C ALA A 258 23.49 -9.45 -2.59
N SER A 259 23.94 -9.80 -3.81
CA SER A 259 23.68 -9.02 -5.03
C SER A 259 22.18 -8.92 -5.32
N THR A 260 21.44 -10.04 -5.21
CA THR A 260 19.98 -10.06 -5.41
C THR A 260 19.27 -9.09 -4.46
N TRP A 261 19.66 -9.07 -3.18
CA TRP A 261 19.11 -8.14 -2.19
C TRP A 261 19.38 -6.69 -2.58
N GLU A 262 20.62 -6.38 -2.95
CA GLU A 262 21.01 -5.03 -3.34
C GLU A 262 20.28 -4.55 -4.60
N GLU A 263 20.19 -5.40 -5.62
CA GLU A 263 19.47 -5.15 -6.87
C GLU A 263 17.96 -4.97 -6.65
N LEU A 264 17.35 -5.80 -5.80
CA LEU A 264 15.94 -5.67 -5.44
C LEU A 264 15.66 -4.31 -4.79
N LEU A 265 16.46 -3.90 -3.81
CA LEU A 265 16.30 -2.60 -3.15
C LEU A 265 16.58 -1.43 -4.11
N ARG A 266 17.61 -1.53 -4.95
CA ARG A 266 17.89 -0.55 -6.00
C ARG A 266 16.70 -0.36 -6.94
N SER A 267 16.05 -1.45 -7.35
CA SER A 267 14.94 -1.43 -8.31
C SER A 267 13.74 -0.58 -7.86
N VAL A 268 13.58 -0.40 -6.54
CA VAL A 268 12.49 0.37 -5.93
C VAL A 268 12.95 1.69 -5.31
N GLY A 269 14.19 2.12 -5.58
CA GLY A 269 14.73 3.41 -5.12
C GLY A 269 15.35 3.39 -3.72
N LEU A 270 15.62 2.21 -3.15
CA LEU A 270 16.21 2.04 -1.81
C LEU A 270 17.74 1.80 -1.86
N GLU A 271 18.41 2.29 -2.91
CA GLU A 271 19.86 2.17 -3.13
C GLU A 271 20.70 2.61 -1.92
N ALA A 272 20.30 3.70 -1.26
CA ALA A 272 21.06 4.29 -0.15
C ALA A 272 21.19 3.36 1.08
N ILE A 273 20.31 2.37 1.19
CA ILE A 273 20.29 1.41 2.31
C ILE A 273 20.55 -0.03 1.85
N SER A 274 20.85 -0.26 0.56
CA SER A 274 20.90 -1.61 -0.01
C SER A 274 22.00 -2.50 0.58
N ILE A 275 23.13 -1.88 0.98
CA ILE A 275 24.28 -2.54 1.59
C ILE A 275 24.22 -2.62 3.13
N GLN A 276 23.15 -2.10 3.75
CA GLN A 276 23.03 -2.09 5.21
C GLN A 276 22.76 -3.51 5.74
N PRO A 277 23.28 -3.86 6.94
CA PRO A 277 23.11 -5.19 7.49
C PRO A 277 21.65 -5.45 7.89
N LEU A 278 21.19 -6.69 7.75
CA LEU A 278 19.99 -7.16 8.44
C LEU A 278 20.36 -7.41 9.91
N VAL A 279 19.66 -6.75 10.82
CA VAL A 279 19.86 -6.86 12.27
C VAL A 279 18.65 -7.56 12.91
N GLN A 280 18.93 -8.44 13.87
CA GLN A 280 17.92 -9.14 14.66
C GLN A 280 17.75 -8.47 16.03
#